data_AF-A0AAJ1V1I1-F1
#
_entry.id   AF-A0AAJ1V1I1-F1
#
_cell.length_a   1.000
_cell.length_b   1.000
_cell.length_c   1.000
_cell.angle_alpha   90.00
_cell.angle_beta   90.00
_cell.angle_gamma   90.00
#
_symmetry.space_group_name_H-M   'P 1'
#
loop_
_entity.id
_entity.type
_entity.pdbx_description
1 polymer ?
#
loop_
_entity_poly.entity_id
_entity_poly.type
_entity_poly.pdbx_seq_one_letter_code
_entity_poly.pdbx_strand_id
1 'polypeptide(L)'
;MNLIFIFEIVHIIFDYEKDIKFRPLADDGEITGLLLNDLDFNNYLIEWDEMRKKHYNGEITDEEFEDWKLSYPKKSRFLRIGR
;
A
#
# COMPACT_ATOMS: atom_id res chain seq x y z
N MET A 1 -12.67 -0.34 -12.20
CA MET A 1 -11.28 -0.35 -11.71
C MET A 1 -10.42 0.19 -12.85
N ASN A 2 -9.64 1.26 -12.63
CA ASN A 2 -8.79 1.85 -13.67
C ASN A 2 -7.55 0.94 -13.88
N LEU A 3 -7.06 0.76 -15.11
CA LEU A 3 -5.88 -0.08 -15.39
C LEU A 3 -4.61 0.44 -14.71
N ILE A 4 -4.42 1.76 -14.65
CA ILE A 4 -3.26 2.40 -14.00
C ILE A 4 -3.22 2.05 -12.51
N PHE A 5 -4.40 2.03 -11.87
CA PHE A 5 -4.56 1.63 -10.46
C PHE A 5 -4.07 0.20 -10.20
N ILE A 6 -4.32 -0.72 -11.13
CA ILE A 6 -3.90 -2.12 -11.00
C ILE A 6 -2.38 -2.24 -11.12
N PHE A 7 -1.73 -1.44 -11.99
CA PHE A 7 -0.27 -1.49 -12.15
C PHE A 7 0.48 -0.93 -10.93
N GLU A 8 0.04 0.20 -10.38
CA GLU A 8 0.73 0.82 -9.24
C GLU A 8 0.67 -0.07 -7.98
N ILE A 9 -0.50 -0.64 -7.68
CA ILE A 9 -0.66 -1.51 -6.50
C ILE A 9 0.11 -2.83 -6.65
N VAL A 10 0.21 -3.36 -7.87
CA VAL A 10 0.98 -4.59 -8.14
C VAL A 10 2.47 -4.33 -7.96
N HIS A 11 3.00 -3.20 -8.43
CA HIS A 11 4.41 -2.84 -8.19
C HIS A 11 4.71 -2.70 -6.70
N ILE A 12 3.84 -2.02 -5.95
CA ILE A 12 3.93 -1.93 -4.48
C ILE A 12 4.00 -3.32 -3.83
N ILE A 13 3.13 -4.25 -4.23
CA ILE A 13 3.10 -5.60 -3.67
C ILE A 13 4.42 -6.34 -3.97
N PHE A 14 4.96 -6.21 -5.18
CA PHE A 14 6.24 -6.83 -5.56
C PHE A 14 7.44 -6.23 -4.84
N ASP A 15 7.49 -4.91 -4.69
CA ASP A 15 8.59 -4.23 -3.99
C ASP A 15 8.69 -4.70 -2.53
N TYR A 16 7.56 -4.97 -1.90
CA TYR A 16 7.48 -5.42 -0.52
C TYR A 16 7.42 -6.95 -0.35
N GLU A 17 7.40 -7.74 -1.43
CA GLU A 17 7.22 -9.21 -1.37
C GLU A 17 8.23 -9.92 -0.45
N LYS A 18 9.49 -9.44 -0.42
CA LYS A 18 10.55 -10.06 0.39
C LYS A 18 10.43 -9.74 1.87
N ASP A 19 9.94 -8.54 2.18
CA ASP A 19 9.76 -8.06 3.55
C ASP A 19 8.42 -8.54 4.12
N ILE A 20 7.46 -8.80 3.25
CA ILE A 20 6.09 -9.13 3.58
C ILE A 20 5.77 -10.58 3.25
N LYS A 21 5.48 -11.36 4.29
CA LYS A 21 5.06 -12.75 4.14
C LYS A 21 3.58 -12.85 3.78
N PHE A 22 3.27 -12.68 2.49
CA PHE A 22 1.98 -13.08 1.95
C PHE A 22 1.76 -14.57 2.20
N ARG A 23 0.63 -14.92 2.79
CA ARG A 23 0.21 -16.31 2.96
C ARG A 23 -0.87 -16.62 1.95
N PRO A 24 -0.81 -17.74 1.22
CA PRO A 24 -1.91 -18.15 0.37
C PRO A 24 -3.16 -18.37 1.24
N LEU A 25 -4.27 -17.78 0.82
CA LEU A 25 -5.59 -18.15 1.33
C LEU A 25 -6.08 -19.29 0.44
N ALA A 26 -6.28 -20.46 1.04
CA ALA A 26 -6.78 -21.63 0.34
C ALA A 26 -8.23 -21.90 0.73
N ASP A 27 -9.08 -22.13 -0.26
CA ASP A 27 -10.43 -22.65 -0.12
C ASP A 27 -10.54 -23.93 -0.96
N ASP A 28 -10.96 -25.03 -0.34
CA ASP A 28 -11.02 -26.36 -0.97
C ASP A 28 -9.74 -26.83 -1.70
N GLY A 29 -8.57 -26.35 -1.28
CA GLY A 29 -7.27 -26.68 -1.88
C GLY A 29 -6.85 -25.80 -3.05
N GLU A 30 -7.69 -24.85 -3.47
CA GLU A 30 -7.34 -23.81 -4.44
C GLU A 30 -6.94 -22.51 -3.74
N ILE A 31 -5.91 -21.84 -4.25
CA ILE A 31 -5.52 -20.51 -3.76
C ILE A 31 -6.51 -19.48 -4.30
N THR A 32 -7.39 -18.98 -3.43
CA THR A 32 -8.43 -18.00 -3.77
C THR A 32 -8.03 -16.57 -3.46
N GLY A 33 -6.91 -16.37 -2.75
CA GLY A 33 -6.36 -15.05 -2.47
C GLY A 33 -5.04 -15.08 -1.72
N LEU A 34 -4.56 -13.90 -1.34
CA LEU A 34 -3.40 -13.73 -0.47
C LEU A 34 -3.85 -13.07 0.83
N LEU A 35 -3.49 -13.67 1.96
CA LEU A 35 -3.68 -13.10 3.27
C LEU A 35 -2.41 -12.38 3.72
N LEU A 36 -2.59 -11.14 4.15
CA LEU A 36 -1.52 -10.31 4.68
C LEU A 36 -1.82 -9.89 6.12
N ASN A 37 -0.94 -10.28 7.04
CA ASN A 37 -1.01 -9.88 8.46
C ASN A 37 0.20 -9.01 8.85
N ASP A 38 0.53 -8.01 8.02
CA ASP A 38 1.50 -6.97 8.37
C ASP A 38 0.75 -5.67 8.66
N LEU A 39 0.82 -5.22 9.92
CA LEU A 39 0.10 -4.03 10.36
C LEU A 39 0.64 -2.76 9.66
N ASP A 40 1.95 -2.67 9.44
CA ASP A 40 2.59 -1.49 8.89
C ASP A 40 2.31 -1.36 7.38
N PHE A 41 2.22 -2.48 6.67
CA PHE A 41 1.77 -2.46 5.28
C PHE A 41 0.27 -2.25 5.14
N ASN A 42 -0.56 -2.80 6.03
CA ASN A 42 -1.99 -2.48 6.02
C ASN A 42 -2.21 -0.97 6.22
N ASN A 43 -1.45 -0.36 7.13
CA ASN A 43 -1.43 1.09 7.33
C ASN A 43 -0.95 1.84 6.07
N TYR A 44 0.05 1.30 5.36
CA TYR A 44 0.51 1.86 4.10
C TYR A 44 -0.58 1.90 3.05
N LEU A 45 -1.26 0.78 2.83
CA LEU A 45 -2.31 0.66 1.82
C LEU A 45 -3.45 1.66 2.06
N ILE A 46 -3.80 1.91 3.33
CA ILE A 46 -4.80 2.90 3.71
C ILE A 46 -4.32 4.31 3.34
N GLU A 47 -3.11 4.70 3.76
CA GLU A 47 -2.56 6.03 3.46
C GLU A 47 -2.33 6.24 1.96
N TRP A 48 -1.90 5.19 1.25
CA TRP A 48 -1.71 5.21 -0.19
C TRP A 48 -3.02 5.45 -0.93
N ASP A 49 -4.09 4.75 -0.58
CA ASP A 49 -5.38 4.97 -1.22
C ASP A 49 -5.92 6.40 -0.98
N GLU A 50 -5.70 6.95 0.21
CA GLU A 50 -6.05 8.34 0.53
C GLU A 50 -5.26 9.35 -0.29
N MET A 51 -3.92 9.25 -0.31
CA MET A 51 -3.06 10.18 -1.03
C MET A 51 -3.28 10.10 -2.54
N ARG A 52 -3.47 8.88 -3.05
CA ARG A 52 -3.83 8.65 -4.44
C ARG A 52 -5.17 9.32 -4.76
N LYS A 53 -6.23 9.13 -3.95
CA LYS A 53 -7.52 9.78 -4.19
C LYS A 53 -7.41 11.31 -4.22
N LYS A 54 -6.66 11.90 -3.29
CA LYS A 54 -6.39 13.35 -3.28
C LYS A 54 -5.72 13.80 -4.58
N HIS A 55 -4.72 13.07 -5.04
CA HIS A 55 -4.00 13.37 -6.28
C HIS A 55 -4.93 13.32 -7.51
N TYR A 56 -5.72 12.25 -7.67
CA TYR A 56 -6.66 12.13 -8.78
C TYR A 56 -7.80 13.18 -8.74
N ASN A 57 -8.17 13.65 -7.56
CA ASN A 57 -9.15 14.73 -7.38
C ASN A 57 -8.54 16.13 -7.59
N GLY A 58 -7.22 16.24 -7.80
CA GLY A 58 -6.52 17.52 -7.91
C GLY A 58 -6.38 18.27 -6.58
N GLU A 59 -6.52 17.58 -5.44
CA GLU A 59 -6.36 18.16 -4.10
C GLU A 59 -4.89 18.34 -3.70
N ILE A 60 -3.99 17.57 -4.30
CA ILE A 60 -2.53 17.66 -4.16
C ILE A 60 -1.87 17.58 -5.53
N THR A 61 -0.71 18.20 -5.66
CA THR A 61 0.11 18.19 -6.88
C THR A 61 0.85 16.86 -7.09
N ASP A 62 1.33 16.63 -8.31
CA ASP A 62 2.22 15.49 -8.62
C ASP A 62 3.45 15.48 -7.70
N GLU A 63 4.05 16.65 -7.45
CA GLU A 63 5.24 16.82 -6.61
C GLU A 63 4.94 16.44 -5.15
N GLU A 64 3.82 16.91 -4.59
CA GLU A 64 3.40 16.55 -3.23
C GLU A 64 3.11 15.05 -3.08
N PHE A 65 2.58 14.42 -4.13
CA PHE A 65 2.32 12.98 -4.13
C PHE A 65 3.63 12.17 -4.19
N GLU A 66 4.59 12.55 -5.03
CA GLU A 66 5.91 11.92 -5.11
C GLU A 66 6.74 12.12 -3.83
N ASP A 67 6.74 13.32 -3.26
CA ASP A 67 7.39 13.60 -1.97
C ASP A 67 6.79 12.77 -0.84
N TRP A 68 5.47 12.58 -0.84
CA TRP A 68 4.83 11.69 0.13
C TRP A 68 5.30 10.25 -0.04
N LYS A 69 5.36 9.71 -1.27
CA LYS A 69 5.85 8.35 -1.56
C LYS A 69 7.26 8.13 -1.02
N LEU A 70 8.16 9.11 -1.20
CA LEU A 70 9.54 9.06 -0.70
C LEU A 70 9.64 9.08 0.84
N SER A 71 8.61 9.59 1.51
CA SER A 71 8.59 9.74 2.96
C SER A 71 8.02 8.54 3.72
N TYR A 72 7.38 7.60 3.03
CA TYR A 72 6.80 6.38 3.63
C TYR A 72 7.87 5.27 3.80
N PRO A 73 7.77 4.38 4.82
CA PRO A 73 6.86 4.40 5.98
C PRO A 73 7.20 5.44 7.06
N LYS A 74 8.32 6.17 6.93
CA LYS A 74 8.88 7.02 8.00
C LYS A 74 7.94 8.10 8.53
N LYS A 75 6.94 8.52 7.76
CA LYS A 75 5.93 9.51 8.15
C LYS A 75 4.52 8.96 8.33
N SER A 76 4.33 7.64 8.37
CA SER A 76 2.99 7.07 8.58
C SER A 76 2.37 7.63 9.87
N ARG A 77 1.10 8.03 9.80
CA ARG A 77 0.34 8.50 10.97
C ARG A 77 0.08 7.38 11.99
N PHE A 78 0.29 6.13 11.57
CA PHE A 78 0.17 4.95 12.41
C PHE A 78 1.49 4.55 13.09
N LEU A 79 2.62 5.19 12.74
CA LEU A 79 3.87 5.00 13.47
C LEU A 79 3.69 5.46 14.92
N ARG A 80 3.82 4.51 15.84
CA ARG A 80 3.98 4.85 17.25
C ARG A 80 5.39 5.37 17.49
N ILE A 81 5.52 6.67 17.72
CA ILE A 81 6.75 7.27 18.22
C ILE A 81 6.95 6.78 19.67
N GLY A 82 7.75 5.73 19.84
CA GLY A 82 8.32 5.30 21.12
C GLY A 82 7.38 4.58 22.11
N ARG A 83 7.79 3.38 22.52
CA ARG A 83 8.01 3.11 23.95
C ARG A 83 9.46 2.69 24.12
#